data_AF-A0A318EPF2-F1
#
_entry.id   AF-A0A318EPF2-F1
#
_cell.length_a   1.000
_cell.length_b   1.000
_cell.length_c   1.000
_cell.angle_alpha   90.00
_cell.angle_beta   90.00
_cell.angle_gamma   90.00
#
_symmetry.space_group_name_H-M   'P 1'
#
loop_
_entity.id
_entity.type
_entity.pdbx_description
1 polymer ?
#
loop_
_entity_poly.entity_id
_entity_poly.type
_entity_poly.pdbx_seq_one_letter_code
_entity_poly.pdbx_strand_id
1 'polypeptide(L)' 'MQYPKPIMSITELTTLGFNRETLKQYTYIKGFPGTKTPGGGKWIVDTEEFEKWRKQRMIK' A
#
# COMPACT_ATOMS: atom_id res chain seq x y z
N MET A 1 -8.39 -9.87 0.94
CA MET A 1 -7.15 -10.55 1.36
C MET A 1 -7.07 -10.32 2.87
N GLN A 2 -6.65 -11.29 3.67
CA GLN A 2 -6.50 -11.02 5.11
C GLN A 2 -5.10 -10.49 5.37
N TYR A 3 -4.98 -9.19 5.65
CA TYR A 3 -3.70 -8.60 6.05
C TYR A 3 -3.45 -8.92 7.53
N PRO A 4 -2.24 -9.31 7.92
CA PRO A 4 -1.94 -9.69 9.30
C PRO A 4 -1.76 -8.47 10.22
N LYS A 5 -1.63 -7.26 9.67
CA LYS A 5 -1.49 -6.00 10.42
C LYS A 5 -2.30 -4.89 9.74
N PRO A 6 -2.89 -3.96 10.52
CA PRO A 6 -3.61 -2.81 9.96
C PRO A 6 -2.67 -1.87 9.21
N ILE A 7 -1.42 -1.76 9.65
CA ILE A 7 -0.42 -0.88 9.06
C ILE A 7 0.77 -1.72 8.59
N MET A 8 1.13 -1.60 7.32
CA MET A 8 2.22 -2.36 6.71
C MET A 8 3.11 -1.49 5.83
N SER A 9 4.39 -1.82 5.81
CA SER A 9 5.32 -1.22 4.85
C SER A 9 5.16 -1.81 3.45
N ILE A 10 5.63 -1.09 2.42
CA ILE A 10 5.72 -1.64 1.05
C ILE A 10 6.48 -2.97 1.02
N THR A 11 7.52 -3.12 1.86
CA THR A 11 8.31 -4.37 1.91
C THR A 11 7.49 -5.53 2.49
N GLU A 12 6.68 -5.29 3.52
CA GLU A 12 5.78 -6.32 4.04
C GLU A 12 4.70 -6.70 3.03
N LEU A 13 4.16 -5.72 2.30
CA LEU A 13 3.23 -5.99 1.20
C LEU A 13 3.90 -6.83 0.09
N THR A 14 5.18 -6.60 -0.22
CA THR A 14 5.88 -7.46 -1.19
C THR A 14 6.02 -8.90 -0.72
N THR A 15 6.22 -9.14 0.57
CA THR A 15 6.25 -10.49 1.15
C THR A 15 4.90 -11.21 1.01
N LEU A 16 3.79 -10.47 0.94
CA LEU A 16 2.45 -11.01 0.69
C LEU A 16 2.16 -11.29 -0.79
N GLY A 17 3.16 -11.16 -1.67
CA GLY A 17 3.05 -11.44 -3.10
C GLY A 17 2.69 -10.23 -3.97
N PHE A 18 2.64 -9.02 -3.41
CA PHE A 18 2.47 -7.82 -4.23
C PHE A 18 3.76 -7.45 -4.97
N ASN A 19 3.64 -7.02 -6.21
CA ASN A 19 4.79 -6.54 -6.98
C ASN A 19 5.28 -5.17 -6.43
N ARG A 20 6.58 -5.09 -6.13
CA ARG A 20 7.22 -3.88 -5.57
C ARG A 20 7.13 -2.67 -6.50
N GLU A 21 7.30 -2.86 -7.80
CA GLU A 21 7.25 -1.79 -8.79
C GLU A 21 5.82 -1.24 -8.91
N THR A 22 4.84 -2.14 -8.91
CA THR A 22 3.42 -1.76 -8.89
C THR A 22 3.08 -0.96 -7.62
N LEU A 23 3.53 -1.41 -6.44
CA LEU A 23 3.33 -0.67 -5.19
C LEU A 23 4.01 0.70 -5.22
N LYS A 24 5.22 0.80 -5.78
CA LYS A 24 5.90 2.10 -5.98
C LYS A 24 5.07 3.00 -6.90
N GLN A 25 4.57 2.50 -8.02
CA GLN A 25 3.72 3.27 -8.93
C GLN A 25 2.46 3.77 -8.18
N TYR A 26 1.85 2.93 -7.35
CA TYR A 26 0.70 3.32 -6.54
C TYR A 26 0.98 4.50 -5.62
N THR A 27 2.19 4.60 -5.05
CA THR A 27 2.56 5.72 -4.18
C THR A 27 2.54 7.09 -4.88
N TYR A 28 2.67 7.11 -6.21
CA TYR A 28 2.58 8.35 -6.98
C TYR A 28 1.13 8.73 -7.34
N ILE A 29 0.17 7.83 -7.12
CA ILE A 29 -1.21 8.10 -7.49
C ILE A 29 -1.90 8.87 -6.37
N LYS A 30 -2.57 9.96 -6.74
CA LYS A 30 -3.35 10.78 -5.81
C LYS A 30 -4.37 9.92 -5.04
N GLY A 31 -4.42 10.14 -3.73
CA GLY A 31 -5.29 9.41 -2.81
C GLY A 31 -4.81 8.00 -2.48
N PHE A 32 -3.55 7.65 -2.78
CA PHE A 32 -2.96 6.40 -2.27
C PHE A 32 -2.92 6.44 -0.73
N PRO A 33 -3.47 5.41 -0.07
CA PRO A 33 -3.54 5.32 1.40
C PRO A 33 -2.21 4.85 2.00
N GLY A 34 -1.16 5.62 1.73
CA GLY A 34 0.15 5.42 2.34
C GLY A 34 0.83 6.75 2.58
N THR A 35 1.71 6.77 3.57
CA THR A 35 2.49 7.95 3.96
C THR A 35 3.94 7.57 4.16
N LYS A 36 4.85 8.53 4.01
CA LYS A 36 6.26 8.32 4.39
C LYS A 36 6.41 8.49 5.90
N THR A 37 7.23 7.63 6.51
CA THR A 37 7.65 7.82 7.89
C THR A 37 8.33 9.17 8.08
N PRO A 38 8.23 9.77 9.28
CA PRO A 38 9.13 10.86 9.67
C PRO A 38 10.58 10.42 9.43
N GLY A 39 11.34 11.19 8.65
CA GLY A 39 12.69 10.81 8.17
C GLY A 39 12.75 10.20 6.76
N GLY A 40 11.62 10.05 6.06
CA GLY A 40 11.57 9.83 4.61
C GLY A 40 12.00 8.45 4.09
N GLY A 41 12.42 7.53 4.96
CA GLY A 41 13.02 6.25 4.56
C GLY A 41 12.04 5.13 4.18
N LYS A 42 10.83 5.09 4.76
CA LYS A 42 9.87 3.99 4.52
C LYS A 42 8.48 4.52 4.23
N TRP A 43 7.80 3.86 3.31
CA TRP A 43 6.36 4.03 3.10
C TRP A 43 5.61 3.08 4.01
N ILE A 44 4.66 3.64 4.74
CA ILE A 44 3.70 2.96 5.58
C ILE A 44 2.34 3.06 4.89
N VAL A 45 1.66 1.94 4.76
CA VAL A 45 0.38 1.79 4.06
C VAL A 45 -0.64 1.29 5.07
N ASP A 46 -1.77 1.97 5.16
CA ASP A 46 -2.93 1.45 5.88
C ASP A 46 -3.57 0.37 5.00
N THR A 47 -3.63 -0.86 5.50
CA THR A 47 -4.07 -2.02 4.72
C THR A 47 -5.58 -2.09 4.53
N GLU A 48 -6.37 -1.49 5.41
CA GLU A 48 -7.82 -1.40 5.26
C GLU A 48 -8.18 -0.38 4.17
N GLU A 49 -7.61 0.81 4.25
CA GLU A 49 -7.77 1.84 3.22
C GLU A 49 -7.13 1.39 1.89
N PHE A 50 -5.92 0.84 1.98
CA PHE A 50 -5.39 -0.29 1.21
C PHE A 50 -6.33 -0.93 0.19
N GLU A 51 -7.06 -1.89 0.75
CA GLU A 51 -7.97 -2.78 0.06
C GLU A 51 -9.18 -2.03 -0.50
N LYS A 52 -9.73 -1.06 0.25
CA LYS A 52 -10.86 -0.23 -0.23
C LYS A 52 -10.49 0.53 -1.50
N TRP A 53 -9.36 1.23 -1.49
CA TRP A 53 -8.83 1.97 -2.62
C TRP A 53 -8.52 1.07 -3.81
N ARG A 54 -7.94 -0.11 -3.56
CA ARG A 54 -7.63 -1.09 -4.61
C ARG A 54 -8.90 -1.64 -5.25
N LYS A 55 -9.92 -2.01 -4.45
CA LYS A 55 -11.21 -2.49 -4.94
C LYS A 55 -11.90 -1.46 -5.83
N GLN A 56 -11.92 -0.20 -5.41
CA GLN A 56 -12.51 0.89 -6.22
C GLN A 56 -11.86 1.04 -7.60
N ARG A 57 -10.57 0.69 -7.73
CA ARG A 57 -9.83 0.79 -8.98
C ARG A 57 -9.86 -0.44 -9.87
N MET A 58 -10.14 -1.62 -9.31
CA MET A 58 -10.28 -2.86 -10.08
C MET A 58 -11.69 -3.01 -10.70
N ILE A 59 -12.67 -2.18 -10.31
CA ILE A 59 -14.04 -2.18 -10.87
C ILE A 59 -14.15 -1.18 -12.04
N LYS A 60 -13.10 -1.02 -12.85
CA LYS A 60 -13.11 -0.11 -14.00
C LYS A 60 -12.54 -0.79 -15.22
#